data_AF-A0A4Q0YY59-F1
#
_entry.id   AF-A0A4Q0YY59-F1
#
_cell.length_a   1.000
_cell.length_b   1.000
_cell.length_c   1.000
_cell.angle_alpha   90.00
_cell.angle_beta   90.00
_cell.angle_gamma   90.00
#
_symmetry.space_group_name_H-M   'P 1'
#
loop_
_entity.id
_entity.type
_entity.pdbx_description
1 polymer ?
#
loop_
_entity_poly.entity_id
_entity_poly.type
_entity_poly.pdbx_seq_one_letter_code
_entity_poly.pdbx_strand_id
1 'polypeptide(L)'
;YLTYDYGNSKALYYLAQIYFNENEYFKAIKLLYSLKESAIEEDLQNKINKKIIKYTTEYLRLLNERKDLQTINTLLKYLIIQEPDSIKYKYLLAQYYFDNKTYRKSKELFEQIINNETYKNSTIEYLNKIESILKLQNKFTHKINLQKQKNHFFIDAFVDNKKLKLMIDTGATYTLINESNYSNYEKTKPIILNTANGQKEAYVAKVKEFRIDNIKIENFDITVSNFEDNDFDGLLGMNFLRQFDFYIDQEASILYLK
;
A
#
# COMPACT_ATOMS: atom_id res chain seq x y z
N TYR A 1 47.70 -26.39 24.37
CA TYR A 1 47.68 -25.29 25.35
C TYR A 1 48.68 -24.22 24.94
N LEU A 2 48.19 -23.16 24.27
CA LEU A 2 48.92 -21.91 24.02
C LEU A 2 47.86 -20.80 23.94
N THR A 3 47.72 -20.10 25.06
CA THR A 3 47.28 -18.70 25.26
C THR A 3 46.36 -18.07 24.21
N TYR A 4 45.06 -18.02 24.55
CA TYR A 4 44.09 -17.09 23.98
C TYR A 4 44.62 -15.65 24.09
N ASP A 5 44.70 -14.95 22.97
CA ASP A 5 45.08 -13.55 22.91
C ASP A 5 43.94 -12.66 23.40
N TYR A 6 43.83 -12.52 24.72
CA TYR A 6 42.89 -11.61 25.39
C TYR A 6 43.07 -10.13 24.98
N GLY A 7 44.21 -9.77 24.36
CA GLY A 7 44.46 -8.42 23.85
C GLY A 7 43.62 -8.07 22.61
N ASN A 8 43.32 -9.07 21.78
CA ASN A 8 42.66 -8.86 20.50
C ASN A 8 41.15 -8.57 20.64
N SER A 9 40.42 -9.34 21.47
CA SER A 9 38.96 -9.17 21.59
C SER A 9 38.55 -7.84 22.23
N LYS A 10 39.32 -7.33 23.21
CA LYS A 10 39.08 -6.00 23.80
C LYS A 10 39.41 -4.89 22.80
N ALA A 11 40.50 -5.00 22.04
CA ALA A 11 40.85 -4.04 20.99
C ALA A 11 39.78 -3.99 19.89
N LEU A 12 39.32 -5.14 19.40
CA LEU A 12 38.24 -5.22 18.40
C LEU A 12 36.90 -4.69 18.94
N TYR A 13 36.62 -4.88 20.23
CA TYR A 13 35.44 -4.26 20.86
C TYR A 13 35.52 -2.73 20.85
N TYR A 14 36.69 -2.13 21.11
CA TYR A 14 36.87 -0.68 20.97
C TYR A 14 36.84 -0.24 19.50
N LEU A 15 37.38 -1.02 18.57
CA LEU A 15 37.30 -0.75 17.14
C LEU A 15 35.84 -0.70 16.64
N ALA A 16 34.98 -1.61 17.11
CA ALA A 16 33.56 -1.55 16.79
C ALA A 16 32.90 -0.25 17.27
N GLN A 17 33.34 0.30 18.41
CA GLN A 17 32.85 1.59 18.90
C GLN A 17 33.36 2.76 18.04
N ILE A 18 34.62 2.70 17.57
CA ILE A 18 35.18 3.68 16.62
C ILE A 18 34.37 3.67 15.33
N TYR A 19 34.15 2.50 14.71
CA TYR A 19 33.31 2.40 13.51
C TYR A 19 31.93 3.00 13.71
N PHE A 20 31.31 2.77 14.87
CA PHE A 20 30.00 3.35 15.14
C PHE A 20 30.03 4.89 15.21
N ASN A 21 31.04 5.45 15.87
CA ASN A 21 31.22 6.90 15.99
C ASN A 21 31.57 7.57 14.64
N GLU A 22 32.19 6.84 13.73
CA GLU A 22 32.48 7.26 12.35
C GLU A 22 31.29 7.07 11.40
N ASN A 23 30.12 6.69 11.91
CA ASN A 23 28.88 6.40 11.17
C ASN A 23 28.96 5.14 10.26
N GLU A 24 29.97 4.30 10.45
CA GLU A 24 30.14 2.99 9.81
C GLU A 24 29.31 1.92 10.55
N TYR A 25 28.02 2.20 10.77
CA TYR A 25 27.15 1.48 11.70
C TYR A 25 27.05 -0.02 11.41
N PHE A 26 26.88 -0.40 10.13
CA PHE A 26 26.73 -1.81 9.79
C PHE A 26 28.04 -2.59 10.00
N LYS A 27 29.20 -1.95 9.73
CA LYS A 27 30.52 -2.54 10.02
C LYS A 27 30.70 -2.75 11.52
N ALA A 28 30.33 -1.76 12.33
CA ALA A 28 30.35 -1.87 13.79
C ALA A 28 29.50 -3.04 14.30
N ILE A 29 28.26 -3.17 13.82
CA ILE A 29 27.34 -4.25 14.20
C ILE A 29 27.91 -5.62 13.78
N LYS A 30 28.41 -5.76 12.55
CA LYS A 30 29.02 -7.01 12.07
C LYS A 30 30.19 -7.45 12.94
N LEU A 31 31.09 -6.52 13.28
CA LEU A 31 32.25 -6.81 14.12
C LEU A 31 31.82 -7.23 15.55
N LEU A 32 30.79 -6.62 16.12
CA LEU A 32 30.27 -7.03 17.42
C LEU A 32 29.68 -8.45 17.39
N TYR A 33 28.97 -8.83 16.33
CA TYR A 33 28.47 -10.19 16.18
C TYR A 33 29.61 -11.22 16.02
N SER A 34 30.64 -10.94 15.23
CA SER A 34 31.80 -11.84 15.14
C SER A 34 32.55 -11.97 16.47
N LEU A 35 32.56 -10.91 17.29
CA LEU A 35 33.12 -10.97 18.64
C LEU A 35 32.26 -11.75 19.61
N LYS A 36 30.93 -11.67 19.48
CA LYS A 36 29.98 -12.43 20.32
C LYS A 36 30.20 -13.95 20.20
N GLU A 37 30.58 -14.43 19.02
CA GLU A 37 30.88 -15.85 18.77
C GLU A 37 32.22 -16.31 19.37
N SER A 38 33.19 -15.41 19.52
CA SER A 38 34.57 -15.75 19.91
C SER A 38 34.96 -15.32 21.33
N ALA A 39 34.20 -14.41 21.96
CA ALA A 39 34.49 -13.92 23.30
C ALA A 39 34.11 -14.94 24.39
N ILE A 40 35.09 -15.29 25.24
CA ILE A 40 34.91 -16.24 26.36
C ILE A 40 34.61 -15.51 27.68
N GLU A 41 35.11 -14.28 27.86
CA GLU A 41 34.95 -13.52 29.10
C GLU A 41 33.51 -12.99 29.24
N GLU A 42 32.81 -13.41 30.30
CA GLU A 42 31.38 -13.12 30.52
C GLU A 42 31.08 -11.61 30.58
N ASP A 43 31.91 -10.83 31.27
CA ASP A 43 31.77 -9.37 31.33
C ASP A 43 31.87 -8.72 29.95
N LEU A 44 32.82 -9.18 29.12
CA LEU A 44 32.97 -8.69 27.75
C LEU A 44 31.77 -9.10 26.88
N GLN A 45 31.28 -10.34 27.02
CA GLN A 45 30.11 -10.82 26.28
C GLN A 45 28.86 -10.00 26.62
N ASN A 46 28.67 -9.67 27.91
CA ASN A 46 27.60 -8.79 28.37
C ASN A 46 27.72 -7.37 27.80
N LYS A 47 28.94 -6.82 27.73
CA LYS A 47 29.21 -5.52 27.09
C LYS A 47 28.91 -5.55 25.59
N ILE A 48 29.32 -6.61 24.89
CA ILE A 48 29.06 -6.81 23.46
C ILE A 48 27.55 -6.87 23.22
N ASN A 49 26.81 -7.70 23.96
CA ASN A 49 25.36 -7.83 23.79
C ASN A 49 24.62 -6.50 24.01
N LYS A 50 25.00 -5.74 25.05
CA LYS A 50 24.44 -4.39 25.28
C LYS A 50 24.73 -3.44 24.11
N LYS A 51 25.93 -3.49 23.54
CA LYS A 51 26.30 -2.66 22.38
C LYS A 51 25.58 -3.07 21.10
N ILE A 52 25.42 -4.37 20.85
CA ILE A 52 24.63 -4.88 19.71
C ILE A 52 23.22 -4.31 19.78
N ILE A 53 22.53 -4.45 20.92
CA ILE A 53 21.16 -3.96 21.09
C ILE A 53 21.09 -2.44 20.88
N LYS A 54 22.03 -1.69 21.47
CA LYS A 54 22.09 -0.23 21.32
C LYS A 54 22.30 0.16 19.84
N TYR A 55 23.32 -0.41 19.20
CA TYR A 55 23.73 -0.02 17.86
C TYR A 55 22.71 -0.43 16.79
N THR A 56 22.10 -1.61 16.91
CA THR A 56 21.03 -2.02 15.98
C THR A 56 19.81 -1.12 16.13
N THR A 57 19.42 -0.77 17.37
CA THR A 57 18.28 0.10 17.64
C THR A 57 18.52 1.51 17.09
N GLU A 58 19.68 2.10 17.36
CA GLU A 58 20.04 3.43 16.85
C GLU A 58 20.15 3.45 15.33
N TYR A 59 20.76 2.43 14.73
CA TYR A 59 20.90 2.39 13.28
C TYR A 59 19.56 2.19 12.58
N LEU A 60 18.70 1.29 13.07
CA LEU A 60 17.33 1.14 12.55
C LEU A 60 16.54 2.44 12.65
N ARG A 61 16.65 3.20 13.75
CA ARG A 61 16.01 4.52 13.89
C ARG A 61 16.48 5.47 12.79
N LEU A 62 17.80 5.61 12.60
CA LEU A 62 18.37 6.49 11.58
C LEU A 62 17.95 6.11 10.16
N LEU A 63 17.91 4.82 9.85
CA LEU A 63 17.47 4.34 8.54
C LEU A 63 15.99 4.63 8.27
N ASN A 64 15.14 4.49 9.30
CA ASN A 64 13.73 4.86 9.20
C ASN A 64 13.53 6.37 8.98
N GLU A 65 14.28 7.21 9.70
CA GLU A 65 14.25 8.68 9.53
C GLU A 65 14.66 9.09 8.11
N ARG A 66 15.64 8.40 7.53
CA ARG A 66 16.11 8.62 6.16
C ARG A 66 15.25 7.94 5.09
N LYS A 67 14.29 7.11 5.49
CA LYS A 67 13.51 6.23 4.60
C LYS A 67 14.39 5.37 3.69
N ASP A 68 15.53 4.90 4.20
CA ASP A 68 16.44 4.01 3.47
C ASP A 68 15.95 2.56 3.56
N LEU A 69 14.94 2.26 2.76
CA LEU A 69 14.22 0.99 2.78
C LEU A 69 15.13 -0.18 2.40
N GLN A 70 16.06 0.00 1.47
CA GLN A 70 16.94 -1.08 1.01
C GLN A 70 17.88 -1.52 2.13
N THR A 71 18.46 -0.56 2.86
CA THR A 71 19.39 -0.87 3.95
C THR A 71 18.67 -1.48 5.15
N ILE A 72 17.43 -1.05 5.45
CA ILE A 72 16.61 -1.69 6.51
C ILE A 72 16.41 -3.17 6.23
N ASN A 73 15.99 -3.53 5.01
CA ASN A 73 15.79 -4.93 4.61
C ASN A 73 17.10 -5.74 4.71
N THR A 74 18.22 -5.14 4.29
CA THR A 74 19.53 -5.79 4.35
C THR A 74 19.96 -6.05 5.80
N LEU A 75 19.80 -5.05 6.66
CA LEU A 75 20.15 -5.15 8.08
C LEU A 75 19.27 -6.17 8.80
N LEU A 76 17.94 -6.11 8.65
CA LEU A 76 17.02 -7.03 9.33
C LEU A 76 17.26 -8.49 8.91
N LYS A 77 17.52 -8.75 7.62
CA LYS A 77 17.90 -10.09 7.16
C LYS A 77 19.20 -10.56 7.79
N TYR A 78 20.21 -9.70 7.85
CA TYR A 78 21.46 -10.02 8.54
C TYR A 78 21.20 -10.36 10.02
N LEU A 79 20.40 -9.55 10.74
CA LEU A 79 20.10 -9.78 12.15
C LEU A 79 19.32 -11.08 12.40
N ILE A 80 18.41 -11.47 11.49
CA ILE A 80 17.72 -12.78 11.56
C ILE A 80 18.69 -13.94 11.33
N ILE A 81 19.69 -13.79 10.46
CA ILE A 81 20.72 -14.83 10.27
C ILE A 81 21.55 -14.99 11.55
N GLN A 82 21.91 -13.87 12.20
CA GLN A 82 22.70 -13.89 13.43
C GLN A 82 21.89 -14.36 14.65
N GLU A 83 20.60 -14.07 14.70
CA GLU A 83 19.70 -14.45 15.79
C GLU A 83 18.41 -15.07 15.24
N PRO A 84 18.45 -16.34 14.75
CA PRO A 84 17.31 -16.98 14.09
C PRO A 84 16.05 -17.11 14.96
N ASP A 85 16.23 -17.17 16.28
CA ASP A 85 15.14 -17.28 17.25
C ASP A 85 14.56 -15.90 17.65
N SER A 86 15.17 -14.80 17.18
CA SER A 86 14.71 -13.45 17.50
C SER A 86 13.38 -13.14 16.80
N ILE A 87 12.29 -13.27 17.56
CA ILE A 87 10.95 -12.90 17.10
C ILE A 87 10.86 -11.41 16.78
N LYS A 88 11.58 -10.56 17.52
CA LYS A 88 11.61 -9.10 17.29
C LYS A 88 12.05 -8.77 15.86
N TYR A 89 13.12 -9.38 15.35
CA TYR A 89 13.62 -9.05 14.02
C TYR A 89 12.74 -9.64 12.91
N LYS A 90 12.17 -10.84 13.11
CA LYS A 90 11.16 -11.40 12.20
C LYS A 90 9.94 -10.51 12.11
N TYR A 91 9.44 -10.02 13.24
CA TYR A 91 8.31 -9.10 13.32
C TYR A 91 8.61 -7.78 12.58
N LEU A 92 9.76 -7.16 12.84
CA LEU A 92 10.15 -5.92 12.15
C LEU A 92 10.30 -6.12 10.63
N LEU A 93 10.84 -7.26 10.18
CA LEU A 93 10.95 -7.57 8.75
C LEU A 93 9.58 -7.84 8.10
N ALA A 94 8.66 -8.48 8.84
CA ALA A 94 7.30 -8.70 8.38
C ALA A 94 6.53 -7.38 8.21
N GLN A 95 6.66 -6.45 9.15
CA GLN A 95 6.12 -5.08 9.04
C GLN A 95 6.73 -4.35 7.85
N TYR A 96 8.06 -4.41 7.70
CA TYR A 96 8.74 -3.83 6.54
C TYR A 96 8.16 -4.36 5.21
N TYR A 97 7.95 -5.68 5.08
CA TYR A 97 7.34 -6.24 3.87
C TYR A 97 5.88 -5.81 3.68
N PHE A 98 5.13 -5.61 4.76
CA PHE A 98 3.76 -5.09 4.69
C PHE A 98 3.74 -3.66 4.13
N ASP A 99 4.55 -2.77 4.70
CA ASP A 99 4.63 -1.36 4.31
C ASP A 99 5.11 -1.19 2.85
N ASN A 100 5.97 -2.10 2.40
CA ASN A 100 6.46 -2.16 1.02
C ASN A 100 5.54 -2.98 0.08
N LYS A 101 4.28 -3.22 0.48
CA LYS A 101 3.26 -3.92 -0.32
C LYS A 101 3.66 -5.34 -0.78
N THR A 102 4.67 -5.93 -0.14
CA THR A 102 5.18 -7.27 -0.43
C THR A 102 4.43 -8.30 0.43
N TYR A 103 3.10 -8.29 0.32
CA TYR A 103 2.19 -8.91 1.29
C TYR A 103 2.39 -10.42 1.48
N ARG A 104 2.78 -11.15 0.44
CA ARG A 104 3.04 -12.60 0.54
C ARG A 104 4.22 -12.90 1.48
N LYS A 105 5.34 -12.20 1.31
CA LYS A 105 6.52 -12.35 2.19
C LYS A 105 6.23 -11.87 3.61
N SER A 106 5.42 -10.82 3.74
CA SER A 106 4.94 -10.34 5.04
C SER A 106 4.12 -11.41 5.76
N LYS A 107 3.15 -12.03 5.06
CA LYS A 107 2.32 -13.13 5.57
C LYS A 107 3.18 -14.30 6.04
N GLU A 108 4.08 -14.78 5.18
CA GLU A 108 4.98 -15.91 5.49
C GLU A 108 5.77 -15.70 6.80
N LEU A 109 6.26 -14.47 7.05
CA LEU A 109 6.97 -14.16 8.30
C LEU A 109 6.04 -14.02 9.50
N PHE A 110 4.88 -13.38 9.34
CA PHE A 110 3.90 -13.24 10.41
C PHE A 110 3.35 -14.60 10.87
N GLU A 111 3.12 -15.54 9.94
CA GLU A 111 2.69 -16.91 10.25
C GLU A 111 3.73 -17.67 11.09
N GLN A 112 5.02 -17.43 10.87
CA GLN A 112 6.09 -18.06 11.68
C GLN A 112 6.10 -17.59 13.14
N ILE A 113 5.54 -16.41 13.43
CA ILE A 113 5.62 -15.78 14.76
C ILE A 113 4.27 -15.65 15.46
N ILE A 114 3.17 -16.14 14.85
CA ILE A 114 1.80 -15.98 15.35
C ILE A 114 1.58 -16.49 16.78
N ASN A 115 2.34 -17.50 17.19
CA ASN A 115 2.24 -18.12 18.52
C ASN A 115 3.01 -17.36 19.61
N ASN A 116 3.75 -16.30 19.28
CA ASN A 116 4.51 -15.54 20.27
C ASN A 116 3.60 -14.63 21.13
N GLU A 117 3.67 -14.77 22.44
CA GLU A 117 2.81 -14.02 23.38
C GLU A 117 2.90 -12.50 23.25
N THR A 118 4.10 -11.95 23.04
CA THR A 118 4.34 -10.51 22.94
C THR A 118 3.74 -9.91 21.66
N TYR A 119 3.85 -10.61 20.53
CA TYR A 119 3.48 -10.07 19.21
C TYR A 119 2.17 -10.64 18.64
N LYS A 120 1.53 -11.60 19.31
CA LYS A 120 0.34 -12.33 18.82
C LYS A 120 -0.76 -11.42 18.30
N ASN A 121 -1.21 -10.46 19.11
CA ASN A 121 -2.37 -9.63 18.77
C ASN A 121 -2.11 -8.78 17.52
N SER A 122 -0.96 -8.10 17.46
CA SER A 122 -0.60 -7.30 16.28
C SER A 122 -0.36 -8.17 15.05
N THR A 123 0.25 -9.35 15.22
CA THR A 123 0.45 -10.32 14.14
C THR A 123 -0.88 -10.75 13.52
N ILE A 124 -1.89 -11.07 14.34
CA ILE A 124 -3.24 -11.42 13.88
C ILE A 124 -3.88 -10.27 13.10
N GLU A 125 -3.74 -9.03 13.60
CA GLU A 125 -4.27 -7.85 12.91
C GLU A 125 -3.65 -7.67 11.52
N TYR A 126 -2.32 -7.78 11.40
CA TYR A 126 -1.64 -7.72 10.11
C TYR A 126 -2.06 -8.86 9.19
N LEU A 127 -2.18 -10.09 9.70
CA LEU A 127 -2.62 -11.23 8.90
C LEU A 127 -4.03 -11.01 8.33
N ASN A 128 -4.98 -10.54 9.13
CA ASN A 128 -6.34 -10.23 8.66
C ASN A 128 -6.35 -9.14 7.57
N LYS A 129 -5.53 -8.08 7.74
CA LYS A 129 -5.34 -7.03 6.73
C LYS A 129 -4.75 -7.60 5.44
N ILE A 130 -3.68 -8.39 5.54
CA ILE A 130 -3.01 -9.01 4.40
C ILE A 130 -3.98 -9.94 3.66
N GLU A 131 -4.74 -10.77 4.36
CA GLU A 131 -5.70 -11.69 3.73
C GLU A 131 -6.78 -10.94 2.96
N SER A 132 -7.31 -9.86 3.54
CA SER A 132 -8.29 -8.99 2.86
C SER A 132 -7.69 -8.39 1.59
N ILE A 133 -6.46 -7.88 1.65
CA ILE A 133 -5.75 -7.32 0.49
C ILE A 133 -5.53 -8.40 -0.58
N LEU A 134 -5.02 -9.57 -0.21
CA LEU A 134 -4.74 -10.66 -1.14
C LEU A 134 -6.03 -11.21 -1.77
N LYS A 135 -7.12 -11.28 -1.01
CA LYS A 135 -8.44 -11.66 -1.53
C LYS A 135 -8.93 -10.67 -2.58
N LEU A 136 -8.82 -9.37 -2.32
CA LEU A 136 -9.17 -8.32 -3.29
C LEU A 136 -8.29 -8.39 -4.54
N GLN A 137 -6.97 -8.58 -4.36
CA GLN A 137 -6.01 -8.72 -5.47
C GLN A 137 -6.29 -9.93 -6.36
N ASN A 138 -6.72 -11.04 -5.80
CA ASN A 138 -7.02 -12.25 -6.56
C ASN A 138 -8.42 -12.19 -7.20
N LYS A 139 -9.37 -11.45 -6.59
CA LYS A 139 -10.74 -11.35 -7.09
C LYS A 139 -10.84 -10.40 -8.29
N PHE A 140 -10.24 -9.22 -8.20
CA PHE A 140 -10.42 -8.14 -9.17
C PHE A 140 -9.20 -7.97 -10.06
N THR A 141 -9.42 -7.99 -11.37
CA THR A 141 -8.36 -7.93 -12.39
C THR A 141 -8.01 -6.50 -12.78
N HIS A 142 -8.92 -5.55 -12.53
CA HIS A 142 -8.73 -4.14 -12.82
C HIS A 142 -8.81 -3.30 -11.54
N LYS A 143 -7.94 -2.29 -11.45
CA LYS A 143 -7.88 -1.34 -10.34
C LYS A 143 -7.73 0.05 -10.90
N ILE A 144 -8.69 0.91 -10.58
CA ILE A 144 -8.73 2.27 -11.10
C ILE A 144 -8.63 3.24 -9.93
N ASN A 145 -7.60 4.07 -9.93
CA ASN A 145 -7.44 5.10 -8.91
C ASN A 145 -8.52 6.16 -9.08
N LEU A 146 -9.14 6.54 -7.97
CA LEU A 146 -10.19 7.54 -7.90
C LEU A 146 -9.63 8.83 -7.34
N GLN A 147 -10.15 9.95 -7.82
CA GLN A 147 -9.89 11.26 -7.25
C GLN A 147 -10.93 11.50 -6.14
N LYS A 148 -10.49 11.62 -4.89
CA LYS A 148 -11.38 11.94 -3.77
C LYS A 148 -11.45 13.45 -3.57
N GLN A 149 -12.65 14.03 -3.62
CA GLN A 149 -12.88 15.43 -3.22
C GLN A 149 -14.06 15.48 -2.26
N LYS A 150 -13.83 16.00 -1.04
CA LYS A 150 -14.78 15.95 0.07
C LYS A 150 -15.26 14.50 0.29
N ASN A 151 -16.55 14.24 0.07
CA ASN A 151 -17.19 12.93 0.26
C ASN A 151 -17.48 12.21 -1.06
N HIS A 152 -16.98 12.72 -2.18
CA HIS A 152 -17.26 12.19 -3.51
C HIS A 152 -15.99 11.63 -4.16
N PHE A 153 -16.20 10.60 -4.98
CA PHE A 153 -15.16 9.98 -5.79
C PHE A 153 -15.39 10.30 -7.25
N PHE A 154 -14.33 10.69 -7.93
CA PHE A 154 -14.34 11.06 -9.34
C PHE A 154 -13.40 10.17 -10.13
N ILE A 155 -13.75 9.98 -11.40
CA ILE A 155 -13.03 9.15 -12.34
C ILE A 155 -12.98 9.81 -13.70
N ASP A 156 -11.83 9.70 -14.36
CA ASP A 156 -11.68 10.16 -15.73
C ASP A 156 -12.28 9.11 -16.68
N ALA A 157 -13.27 9.53 -17.46
CA ALA A 157 -13.87 8.74 -18.53
C ALA A 157 -13.64 9.40 -19.89
N PHE A 158 -13.71 8.62 -20.96
CA PHE A 158 -13.69 9.09 -22.33
C PHE A 158 -15.02 8.73 -22.99
N VAL A 159 -15.70 9.74 -23.51
CA VAL A 159 -16.96 9.60 -24.25
C VAL A 159 -16.71 10.07 -25.68
N ASP A 160 -16.71 9.15 -26.65
CA ASP A 160 -16.41 9.44 -28.06
C ASP A 160 -15.15 10.31 -28.26
N ASN A 161 -14.08 9.96 -27.53
CA ASN A 161 -12.77 10.64 -27.45
C ASN A 161 -12.69 11.89 -26.56
N LYS A 162 -13.80 12.37 -26.01
CA LYS A 162 -13.78 13.50 -25.08
C LYS A 162 -13.52 13.01 -23.66
N LYS A 163 -12.44 13.49 -23.04
CA LYS A 163 -12.15 13.22 -21.63
C LYS A 163 -13.11 14.03 -20.74
N LEU A 164 -13.82 13.35 -19.85
CA LEU A 164 -14.77 13.91 -18.90
C LEU A 164 -14.45 13.42 -17.48
N LYS A 165 -14.61 14.29 -16.49
CA LYS A 165 -14.51 13.95 -15.08
C LYS A 165 -15.90 13.58 -14.56
N LEU A 166 -16.12 12.31 -14.25
CA LEU A 166 -17.41 11.83 -13.77
C LEU A 166 -17.37 11.56 -12.27
N MET A 167 -18.42 11.97 -11.56
CA MET A 167 -18.63 11.58 -10.16
C MET A 167 -19.25 10.18 -10.12
N ILE A 168 -18.74 9.28 -9.28
CA ILE A 168 -19.34 7.96 -9.10
C ILE A 168 -20.63 8.10 -8.31
N ASP A 169 -21.75 7.64 -8.90
CA ASP A 169 -23.06 7.68 -8.28
C ASP A 169 -23.75 6.30 -8.37
N THR A 170 -23.66 5.52 -7.30
CA THR A 170 -24.32 4.20 -7.20
C THR A 170 -25.85 4.29 -7.11
N GLY A 171 -26.40 5.49 -6.87
CA GLY A 171 -27.84 5.75 -6.88
C GLY A 171 -28.37 6.06 -8.28
N ALA A 172 -27.51 6.44 -9.23
CA ALA A 172 -27.90 6.73 -10.60
C ALA A 172 -28.04 5.43 -11.41
N THR A 173 -29.22 5.19 -11.98
CA THR A 173 -29.44 4.04 -12.90
C THR A 173 -28.63 4.18 -14.18
N TYR A 174 -28.52 5.41 -14.70
CA TYR A 174 -27.85 5.73 -15.96
C TYR A 174 -26.72 6.72 -15.73
N THR A 175 -25.67 6.61 -16.55
CA THR A 175 -24.58 7.57 -16.62
C THR A 175 -25.09 8.87 -17.26
N LEU A 176 -25.01 9.97 -16.51
CA LEU A 176 -25.50 11.29 -16.90
C LEU A 176 -24.32 12.16 -17.36
N ILE A 177 -24.42 12.78 -18.53
CA ILE A 177 -23.42 13.70 -19.06
C ILE A 177 -24.03 15.09 -19.20
N ASN A 178 -23.28 16.14 -18.87
CA ASN A 178 -23.71 17.51 -19.09
C ASN A 178 -23.87 17.77 -20.60
N GLU A 179 -24.96 18.41 -21.01
CA GLU A 179 -25.23 18.75 -22.41
C GLU A 179 -24.12 19.60 -23.05
N SER A 180 -23.46 20.47 -22.28
CA SER A 180 -22.28 21.22 -22.74
C SER A 180 -21.14 20.32 -23.21
N ASN A 181 -21.12 19.06 -22.72
CA ASN A 181 -20.10 18.10 -23.02
C ASN A 181 -20.42 17.13 -24.16
N TYR A 182 -21.71 16.91 -24.44
CA TYR A 182 -22.16 16.02 -25.50
C TYR A 182 -23.47 16.54 -26.11
N SER A 183 -23.36 17.31 -27.19
CA SER A 183 -24.50 17.98 -27.85
C SER A 183 -24.92 17.35 -29.18
N ASN A 184 -24.12 16.42 -29.73
CA ASN A 184 -24.39 15.78 -31.01
C ASN A 184 -25.23 14.51 -30.83
N TYR A 185 -26.50 14.70 -30.48
CA TYR A 185 -27.46 13.60 -30.30
C TYR A 185 -28.87 14.02 -30.74
N GLU A 186 -29.67 13.05 -31.14
CA GLU A 186 -31.08 13.30 -31.44
C GLU A 186 -31.87 13.47 -30.14
N LYS A 187 -32.46 14.64 -29.94
CA LYS A 187 -33.38 14.90 -28.83
C LYS A 187 -34.70 14.17 -29.08
N THR A 188 -34.80 12.93 -28.60
CA THR A 188 -36.04 12.16 -28.58
C THR A 188 -36.96 12.65 -27.47
N LYS A 189 -38.01 11.88 -27.12
CA LYS A 189 -38.83 12.16 -25.95
C LYS A 189 -37.95 12.24 -24.67
N PRO A 190 -38.03 13.32 -23.88
CA PRO A 190 -37.27 13.42 -22.64
C PRO A 190 -37.75 12.39 -21.62
N ILE A 191 -36.82 11.93 -20.79
CA ILE A 191 -37.09 11.12 -19.60
C ILE A 191 -36.88 11.98 -18.36
N ILE A 192 -37.63 11.67 -17.29
CA ILE A 192 -37.45 12.32 -16.00
C ILE A 192 -36.54 11.46 -15.14
N LEU A 193 -35.41 12.03 -14.73
CA LEU A 193 -34.49 11.44 -13.77
C LEU A 193 -34.76 12.01 -12.39
N ASN A 194 -34.94 11.13 -11.40
CA ASN A 194 -34.95 11.54 -10.00
C ASN A 194 -33.50 11.65 -9.52
N THR A 195 -33.07 12.86 -9.18
CA THR A 195 -31.75 13.13 -8.60
C THR A 195 -31.90 13.61 -7.16
N ALA A 196 -30.80 13.65 -6.41
CA ALA A 196 -30.80 14.24 -5.07
C ALA A 196 -31.26 15.71 -5.06
N ASN A 197 -31.09 16.43 -6.18
CA ASN A 197 -31.50 17.82 -6.34
C ASN A 197 -32.90 17.96 -6.99
N GLY A 198 -33.70 16.89 -7.00
CA GLY A 198 -35.03 16.87 -7.59
C GLY A 198 -35.08 16.23 -8.97
N GLN A 199 -36.21 16.42 -9.65
CA GLN A 199 -36.43 15.86 -10.99
C GLN A 199 -35.71 16.69 -12.04
N LYS A 200 -35.01 16.01 -12.96
CA LYS A 200 -34.37 16.61 -14.12
C LYS A 200 -34.85 15.95 -15.40
N GLU A 201 -35.15 16.76 -16.40
CA GLU A 201 -35.33 16.29 -17.77
C GLU A 201 -33.97 15.90 -18.35
N ALA A 202 -33.91 14.72 -18.95
CA ALA A 202 -32.75 14.23 -19.65
C ALA A 202 -33.17 13.53 -20.95
N TYR A 203 -32.24 13.44 -21.89
CA TYR A 203 -32.43 12.74 -23.15
C TYR A 203 -31.51 11.52 -23.19
N VAL A 204 -32.01 10.39 -23.70
CA VAL A 204 -31.17 9.22 -23.91
C VAL A 204 -30.35 9.43 -25.17
N ALA A 205 -29.06 9.19 -25.10
CA ALA A 205 -28.17 9.18 -26.25
C ALA A 205 -27.28 7.93 -26.22
N LYS A 206 -26.83 7.51 -27.39
CA LYS A 206 -25.90 6.39 -27.54
C LYS A 206 -24.55 6.92 -28.02
N VAL A 207 -23.49 6.55 -27.32
CA VAL A 207 -22.11 6.91 -27.67
C VAL A 207 -21.45 5.72 -28.35
N LYS A 208 -20.55 5.97 -29.30
CA LYS A 208 -19.83 4.90 -30.00
C LYS A 208 -18.88 4.18 -29.05
N GLU A 209 -18.20 4.93 -28.20
CA GLU A 209 -17.23 4.44 -27.24
C GLU A 209 -17.37 5.16 -25.89
N PHE A 210 -17.57 4.38 -24.84
CA PHE A 210 -17.38 4.81 -23.46
C PHE A 210 -16.19 4.06 -22.87
N ARG A 211 -15.18 4.79 -22.40
CA ARG A 211 -13.94 4.19 -21.90
C ARG A 211 -13.53 4.76 -20.56
N ILE A 212 -13.15 3.90 -19.63
CA ILE A 212 -12.52 4.26 -18.37
C ILE A 212 -11.24 3.44 -18.27
N ASP A 213 -10.10 4.12 -18.08
CA ASP A 213 -8.78 3.49 -18.14
C ASP A 213 -8.61 2.67 -19.45
N ASN A 214 -8.36 1.37 -19.35
CA ASN A 214 -8.26 0.42 -20.46
C ASN A 214 -9.58 -0.31 -20.78
N ILE A 215 -10.65 -0.06 -20.03
CA ILE A 215 -11.96 -0.71 -20.22
C ILE A 215 -12.76 0.08 -21.23
N LYS A 216 -13.09 -0.56 -22.35
CA LYS A 216 -13.87 0.01 -23.44
C LYS A 216 -15.21 -0.69 -23.59
N ILE A 217 -16.28 0.09 -23.61
CA ILE A 217 -17.64 -0.37 -23.92
C ILE A 217 -18.11 0.35 -25.18
N GLU A 218 -18.47 -0.42 -26.19
CA GLU A 218 -19.01 0.12 -27.44
C GLU A 218 -20.53 0.27 -27.36
N ASN A 219 -21.09 1.23 -28.10
CA ASN A 219 -22.53 1.45 -28.22
C ASN A 219 -23.24 1.66 -26.86
N PHE A 220 -22.59 2.39 -25.95
CA PHE A 220 -23.02 2.61 -24.58
C PHE A 220 -24.13 3.66 -24.50
N ASP A 221 -25.15 3.40 -23.69
CA ASP A 221 -26.24 4.35 -23.45
C ASP A 221 -25.84 5.35 -22.35
N ILE A 222 -26.04 6.63 -22.61
CA ILE A 222 -25.91 7.71 -21.64
C ILE A 222 -27.21 8.49 -21.58
N THR A 223 -27.38 9.26 -20.52
CA THR A 223 -28.37 10.33 -20.46
C THR A 223 -27.68 11.68 -20.54
N VAL A 224 -28.31 12.64 -21.20
CA VAL A 224 -27.79 13.99 -21.39
C VAL A 224 -28.78 14.99 -20.80
N SER A 225 -28.31 15.88 -19.95
CA SER A 225 -29.13 16.94 -19.36
C SER A 225 -28.29 18.20 -19.18
N ASN A 226 -28.91 19.37 -19.28
CA ASN A 226 -28.26 20.61 -18.92
C ASN A 226 -28.30 20.81 -17.41
N PHE A 227 -27.13 21.02 -16.80
CA PHE A 227 -27.04 21.37 -15.39
C PHE A 227 -25.82 22.25 -15.12
N GLU A 228 -25.92 23.09 -14.10
CA GLU A 228 -24.80 23.90 -13.65
C GLU A 228 -24.03 23.12 -12.57
N ASP A 229 -22.80 22.72 -12.90
CA ASP A 229 -21.81 22.22 -11.96
C ASP A 229 -20.42 22.55 -12.49
N ASN A 230 -19.54 23.05 -11.62
CA ASN A 230 -18.18 23.43 -12.00
C ASN A 230 -17.14 22.38 -11.60
N ASP A 231 -17.53 21.37 -10.82
CA ASP A 231 -16.61 20.39 -10.25
C ASP A 231 -16.55 19.08 -11.07
N PHE A 232 -17.59 18.77 -11.86
CA PHE A 232 -17.65 17.56 -12.69
C PHE A 232 -18.50 17.70 -13.97
N ASP A 233 -18.24 16.83 -14.93
CA ASP A 233 -18.84 16.82 -16.26
C ASP A 233 -20.06 15.88 -16.38
N GLY A 234 -20.26 15.02 -15.38
CA GLY A 234 -21.34 14.05 -15.32
C GLY A 234 -21.29 13.10 -14.13
N LEU A 235 -22.24 12.16 -14.09
CA LEU A 235 -22.34 11.09 -13.12
C LEU A 235 -22.08 9.74 -13.80
N LEU A 236 -21.24 8.89 -13.21
CA LEU A 236 -21.08 7.50 -13.61
C LEU A 236 -22.11 6.64 -12.87
N GLY A 237 -23.06 6.09 -13.63
CA GLY A 237 -24.18 5.34 -13.09
C GLY A 237 -24.02 3.82 -13.14
N MET A 238 -25.05 3.14 -12.67
CA MET A 238 -25.15 1.69 -12.54
C MET A 238 -25.29 0.95 -13.88
N ASN A 239 -25.53 1.65 -15.00
CA ASN A 239 -25.48 1.05 -16.33
C ASN A 239 -24.04 0.73 -16.78
N PHE A 240 -23.04 1.43 -16.23
CA PHE A 240 -21.62 1.06 -16.34
C PHE A 240 -21.24 0.08 -15.24
N LEU A 241 -21.45 0.45 -13.96
CA LEU A 241 -20.89 -0.28 -12.82
C LEU A 241 -21.39 -1.73 -12.73
N ARG A 242 -22.67 -2.01 -13.06
CA ARG A 242 -23.24 -3.37 -13.01
C ARG A 242 -22.77 -4.29 -14.13
N GLN A 243 -22.00 -3.79 -15.09
CA GLN A 243 -21.35 -4.66 -16.08
C GLN A 243 -20.20 -5.47 -15.46
N PHE A 244 -19.77 -5.10 -14.24
CA PHE A 244 -18.67 -5.72 -13.51
C PHE A 244 -19.13 -6.19 -12.13
N ASP A 245 -18.45 -7.20 -11.58
CA ASP A 245 -18.38 -7.33 -10.12
C ASP A 245 -17.45 -6.21 -9.64
N PHE A 246 -17.99 -5.26 -8.87
CA PHE A 246 -17.25 -4.06 -8.46
C PHE A 246 -17.15 -3.92 -6.95
N TYR A 247 -16.08 -3.28 -6.51
CA TYR A 247 -15.87 -2.89 -5.11
C TYR A 247 -15.17 -1.54 -5.06
N ILE A 248 -15.67 -0.64 -4.20
CA ILE A 248 -15.07 0.68 -3.98
C ILE A 248 -14.39 0.66 -2.63
N ASP A 249 -13.06 0.74 -2.65
CA ASP A 249 -12.25 0.96 -1.46
C ASP A 249 -12.15 2.48 -1.23
N GLN A 250 -12.95 2.98 -0.29
CA GLN A 250 -13.05 4.41 0.01
C GLN A 250 -11.84 4.97 0.75
N GLU A 251 -11.10 4.11 1.46
CA GLU A 251 -9.89 4.49 2.18
C GLU A 251 -8.73 4.63 1.18
N ALA A 252 -8.55 3.62 0.31
CA ALA A 252 -7.51 3.63 -0.71
C ALA A 252 -7.87 4.51 -1.92
N SER A 253 -9.14 4.94 -2.06
CA SER A 253 -9.67 5.62 -3.25
C SER A 253 -9.46 4.79 -4.52
N ILE A 254 -9.87 3.52 -4.50
CA ILE A 254 -9.71 2.60 -5.63
C ILE A 254 -11.07 1.97 -5.99
N LEU A 255 -11.40 1.99 -7.29
CA LEU A 255 -12.46 1.17 -7.87
C LEU A 255 -11.86 -0.13 -8.41
N TYR A 256 -12.31 -1.25 -7.87
CA TYR A 256 -11.95 -2.58 -8.32
C TYR A 256 -13.04 -3.13 -9.25
N LEU A 257 -12.65 -3.72 -10.39
CA LEU A 257 -13.55 -4.32 -11.37
C LEU A 257 -13.08 -5.72 -11.77
N LYS A 258 -14.04 -6.61 -12.05
CA LYS A 258 -13.84 -7.93 -12.64
C LYS A 258 -14.86 -8.18 -13.74
#